data_AF-A0A2D9I0H4-F1
#
_entry.id   AF-A0A2D9I0H4-F1
#
_cell.length_a   1.000
_cell.length_b   1.000
_cell.length_c   1.000
_cell.angle_alpha   90.00
_cell.angle_beta   90.00
_cell.angle_gamma   90.00
#
_symmetry.space_group_name_H-M   'P 1'
#
loop_
_entity.id
_entity.type
_entity.pdbx_description
1 polymer ?
#
loop_
_entity_poly.entity_id
_entity_poly.type
_entity_poly.pdbx_seq_one_letter_code
_entity_poly.pdbx_strand_id
1 'polypeptide(L)'
;MTLLLLDSAGLHLGKEKTAMTSNAEQLECDILRVFRCACQQDRPDIAEFMLAALEKLDRDRPVCEQEHRALNDAYREIAGIGMSPR
;
A
#
# COMPACT_ATOMS: atom_id res chain seq x y z
N MET A 1 24.18 -30.93 38.47
CA MET A 1 23.94 -29.48 38.35
C MET A 1 24.69 -28.96 37.14
N THR A 2 23.99 -28.76 36.02
CA THR A 2 24.29 -27.88 34.85
C THR A 2 23.28 -28.28 33.75
N LEU A 3 22.07 -27.73 33.80
CA LEU A 3 21.57 -26.60 33.00
C LEU A 3 21.26 -26.96 31.55
N LEU A 4 19.98 -27.27 31.33
CA LEU A 4 19.26 -27.10 30.07
C LEU A 4 19.30 -25.62 29.65
N LEU A 5 19.72 -25.33 28.43
CA LEU A 5 19.45 -24.06 27.73
C LEU A 5 19.40 -24.38 26.23
N LEU A 6 18.25 -24.78 25.70
CA LEU A 6 17.36 -23.90 24.93
C LEU A 6 18.10 -23.15 23.81
N ASP A 7 18.38 -23.87 22.70
CA ASP A 7 18.75 -23.26 21.42
C ASP A 7 17.56 -22.42 20.96
N SER A 8 17.70 -21.12 21.18
CA SER A 8 16.66 -20.12 20.97
C SER A 8 16.84 -19.55 19.57
N ALA A 9 15.76 -19.63 18.81
CA ALA A 9 15.32 -18.69 17.78
C ALA A 9 16.37 -17.69 17.25
N GLY A 10 16.73 -17.88 15.98
CA GLY A 10 17.46 -16.91 15.18
C GLY A 10 17.04 -16.97 13.72
N LEU A 11 15.74 -17.05 13.46
CA LEU A 11 15.17 -16.93 12.12
C LEU A 11 15.24 -15.46 11.70
N HIS A 12 16.37 -15.00 11.18
CA HIS A 12 16.44 -13.70 10.53
C HIS A 12 17.61 -13.58 9.55
N LEU A 13 17.37 -12.79 8.50
CA LEU A 13 18.23 -12.40 7.39
C LEU A 13 18.48 -13.49 6.33
N GLY A 14 18.01 -13.37 5.11
CA GLY A 14 17.27 -12.27 4.52
C GLY A 14 16.67 -12.75 3.22
N LYS A 15 15.34 -12.67 3.11
CA LYS A 15 14.74 -12.47 1.81
C LYS A 15 15.01 -11.02 1.45
N GLU A 16 16.24 -10.74 1.06
CA GLU A 16 16.57 -9.61 0.20
C GLU A 16 15.93 -9.92 -1.17
N LYS A 17 14.59 -9.83 -1.21
CA LYS A 17 13.91 -9.43 -2.41
C LYS A 17 13.95 -7.91 -2.33
N THR A 18 15.13 -7.33 -2.60
CA THR A 18 15.21 -6.01 -3.20
C THR A 18 14.42 -6.10 -4.50
N ALA A 19 13.09 -6.08 -4.37
CA ALA A 19 12.22 -5.78 -5.46
C ALA A 19 12.74 -4.42 -5.93
N MET A 20 13.38 -4.39 -7.09
CA MET A 20 13.33 -3.19 -7.91
C MET A 20 11.85 -2.92 -8.06
N THR A 21 11.29 -2.15 -7.13
CA THR A 21 9.97 -1.57 -7.30
C THR A 21 10.10 -0.82 -8.58
N SER A 22 9.35 -1.25 -9.59
CA SER A 22 9.30 -0.53 -10.84
C SER A 22 8.94 0.93 -10.52
N ASN A 23 9.47 1.88 -11.29
CA ASN A 23 9.16 3.30 -11.08
C ASN A 23 7.64 3.55 -10.99
N ALA A 24 6.83 2.71 -11.65
CA ALA A 24 5.37 2.71 -11.56
C ALA A 24 4.84 2.30 -10.18
N GLU A 25 5.37 1.24 -9.55
CA GLU A 25 4.96 0.81 -8.20
C GLU A 25 5.30 1.85 -7.14
N GLN A 26 6.47 2.49 -7.27
CA GLN A 26 6.85 3.56 -6.36
C GLN A 26 5.94 4.79 -6.52
N LEU A 27 5.61 5.14 -7.76
CA LEU A 27 4.66 6.20 -8.06
C LEU A 27 3.26 5.91 -7.52
N GLU A 28 2.75 4.68 -7.70
CA GLU A 28 1.48 4.22 -7.14
C GLU A 28 1.44 4.38 -5.60
N CYS A 29 2.54 4.00 -4.92
CA CYS A 29 2.66 4.15 -3.48
C CYS A 29 2.68 5.61 -3.03
N ASP A 30 3.38 6.48 -3.75
CA ASP A 30 3.45 7.91 -3.42
C ASP A 30 2.09 8.59 -3.63
N ILE A 31 1.39 8.28 -4.73
CA ILE A 31 0.04 8.80 -4.98
C ILE A 31 -0.93 8.34 -3.88
N LEU A 32 -0.87 7.07 -3.46
CA LEU A 32 -1.71 6.56 -2.38
C LEU A 32 -1.46 7.28 -1.04
N ARG A 33 -0.21 7.62 -0.73
CA ARG A 33 0.11 8.41 0.48
C ARG A 33 -0.53 9.79 0.42
N VAL A 34 -0.43 10.47 -0.72
CA VAL A 34 -1.05 11.80 -0.90
C VAL A 34 -2.57 11.71 -0.85
N PHE A 35 -3.16 10.69 -1.47
CA PHE A 35 -4.60 10.40 -1.40
C PHE A 35 -5.09 10.27 0.05
N ARG A 36 -4.45 9.41 0.85
CA ARG A 36 -4.79 9.23 2.28
C ARG A 36 -4.72 10.54 3.05
N CYS A 37 -3.68 11.33 2.80
CA CYS A 37 -3.51 12.63 3.44
C CYS A 37 -4.61 13.61 3.02
N ALA A 38 -5.01 13.64 1.75
CA ALA A 38 -6.11 14.45 1.26
C ALA A 38 -7.46 14.05 1.88
N CYS A 39 -7.72 12.75 2.04
CA CYS A 39 -8.90 12.24 2.75
C CYS A 39 -8.92 12.71 4.22
N GLN A 40 -7.78 12.62 4.92
CA GLN A 40 -7.67 13.06 6.32
C GLN A 40 -7.83 14.58 6.49
N GLN A 41 -7.45 15.35 5.48
CA GLN A 41 -7.55 16.82 5.49
C GLN A 41 -8.90 17.35 4.96
N ASP A 42 -9.86 16.47 4.66
CA ASP A 42 -11.16 16.84 4.07
C ASP A 42 -11.01 17.65 2.77
N ARG A 43 -10.06 17.24 1.92
CA ARG A 43 -9.77 17.86 0.62
C ARG A 43 -10.23 16.94 -0.53
N PRO A 44 -11.56 16.85 -0.79
CA PRO A 44 -12.10 15.91 -1.75
C PRO A 44 -11.60 16.14 -3.18
N ASP A 45 -11.37 17.38 -3.59
CA ASP A 45 -10.86 17.69 -4.94
C ASP A 45 -9.47 17.06 -5.19
N ILE A 46 -8.63 17.04 -4.16
CA ILE A 46 -7.28 16.47 -4.23
C ILE A 46 -7.37 14.94 -4.17
N ALA A 47 -8.21 14.40 -3.30
CA ALA A 47 -8.42 12.95 -3.20
C ALA A 47 -8.97 12.37 -4.52
N GLU A 48 -9.95 13.03 -5.14
CA GLU A 48 -10.50 12.64 -6.43
C GLU A 48 -9.42 12.66 -7.53
N PHE A 49 -8.61 13.72 -7.59
CA PHE A 49 -7.52 13.80 -8.55
C PHE A 49 -6.48 12.68 -8.38
N MET A 50 -6.08 12.39 -7.14
CA MET A 50 -5.11 11.33 -6.85
C MET A 50 -5.69 9.94 -7.14
N LEU A 51 -6.98 9.72 -6.87
CA LEU A 51 -7.68 8.49 -7.20
C LEU A 51 -7.71 8.27 -8.72
N ALA A 52 -8.05 9.30 -9.50
CA ALA A 52 -8.05 9.24 -10.96
C ALA A 52 -6.67 8.94 -11.54
N ALA A 53 -5.60 9.42 -10.90
CA ALA A 53 -4.23 9.06 -11.28
C ALA A 53 -3.92 7.58 -11.03
N LEU A 54 -4.35 7.02 -9.90
CA LEU A 54 -4.23 5.58 -9.60
C LEU A 54 -5.02 4.73 -10.60
N GLU A 55 -6.26 5.12 -10.94
CA GLU A 55 -7.08 4.42 -11.94
C GLU A 55 -6.42 4.39 -13.32
N LYS A 56 -5.73 5.47 -13.69
CA LYS A 56 -5.02 5.54 -14.96
C LYS A 56 -3.78 4.63 -14.98
N LEU A 57 -2.99 4.64 -13.90
CA LEU A 57 -1.83 3.74 -13.76
C LEU A 57 -2.26 2.27 -13.77
N ASP A 58 -3.39 1.95 -13.15
CA ASP A 58 -3.97 0.61 -13.13
C ASP A 58 -4.36 0.13 -14.53
N ARG A 59 -4.98 1.01 -15.33
CA ARG A 59 -5.42 0.74 -16.71
C ARG A 59 -4.26 0.54 -17.68
N ASP A 60 -3.17 1.29 -17.53
CA ASP A 60 -1.99 1.19 -18.41
C ASP A 60 -1.11 -0.03 -18.09
N ARG A 61 -1.37 -0.76 -16.99
CA ARG A 61 -0.57 -1.89 -16.53
C ARG A 61 -1.07 -3.23 -17.10
N PRO A 62 -0.17 -4.14 -17.54
CA PRO A 62 -0.57 -5.46 -18.00
C PRO A 62 -1.28 -6.27 -16.90
N VAL A 63 -2.31 -7.02 -17.30
CA VAL A 63 -3.26 -7.74 -16.43
C VAL A 63 -2.59 -8.74 -15.48
N CYS A 64 -1.36 -9.18 -15.74
CA CYS A 64 -0.69 -10.21 -14.94
C CYS A 64 -0.19 -9.76 -13.56
N GLU A 65 -0.24 -8.47 -13.21
CA GLU A 65 0.31 -7.92 -11.95
C GLU A 65 -0.80 -7.37 -11.02
N GLN A 66 -1.83 -8.17 -10.74
CA GLN A 66 -3.08 -7.68 -10.15
C GLN A 66 -3.20 -7.81 -8.62
N GLU A 67 -2.30 -8.55 -7.96
CA GLU A 67 -2.58 -9.05 -6.61
C GLU A 67 -2.44 -8.03 -5.46
N HIS A 68 -1.74 -6.90 -5.61
CA HIS A 68 -1.61 -5.91 -4.51
C HIS A 68 -1.46 -4.48 -5.04
N ARG A 69 -2.58 -3.84 -5.40
CA ARG A 69 -2.58 -2.52 -6.04
C ARG A 69 -2.96 -1.40 -5.08
N ALA A 70 -2.21 -0.29 -5.15
CA ALA A 70 -2.48 0.93 -4.41
C ALA A 70 -3.91 1.45 -4.60
N LEU A 71 -4.50 1.22 -5.78
CA LEU A 71 -5.89 1.54 -6.09
C LEU A 71 -6.90 0.78 -5.20
N ASN A 72 -6.66 -0.51 -4.94
CA ASN A 72 -7.52 -1.29 -4.05
C ASN A 72 -7.47 -0.75 -2.61
N ASP A 73 -6.30 -0.36 -2.14
CA ASP A 73 -6.17 0.28 -0.83
C ASP A 73 -6.85 1.66 -0.79
N ALA A 74 -6.82 2.43 -1.88
CA ALA A 74 -7.56 3.69 -1.98
C ALA A 74 -9.09 3.46 -1.89
N TYR A 75 -9.64 2.50 -2.63
CA TYR A 75 -11.06 2.17 -2.54
C TYR A 75 -11.47 1.65 -1.16
N ARG A 76 -10.62 0.84 -0.50
CA ARG A 76 -10.86 0.39 0.87
C ARG A 76 -10.91 1.53 1.87
N GLU A 77 -10.04 2.53 1.70
CA GLU A 77 -10.04 3.74 2.53
C GLU A 77 -11.38 4.49 2.39
N ILE A 78 -11.86 4.70 1.16
CA ILE A 78 -13.16 5.35 0.91
C ILE A 78 -14.30 4.55 1.54
N ALA A 79 -14.31 3.22 1.34
CA ALA A 79 -15.31 2.34 1.92
C ALA A 79 -15.29 2.36 3.46
N GLY A 80 -14.12 2.52 4.07
CA GLY A 80 -13.95 2.65 5.52
C GLY A 80 -14.41 4.01 6.07
N ILE A 81 -14.18 5.10 5.33
CA ILE A 81 -14.63 6.45 5.71
C ILE A 81 -16.16 6.53 5.74
N GLY A 82 -16.86 5.84 4.83
CA GLY A 82 -18.32 5.75 4.81
C GLY A 82 -18.95 4.91 5.95
N MET A 83 -18.15 4.10 6.65
CA MET A 83 -18.62 3.22 7.74
C MET A 83 -18.16 3.66 9.14
N SER A 84 -17.55 4.84 9.30
CA SER A 84 -17.25 5.38 10.62
C SER A 84 -18.46 6.12 11.16
N PRO A 85 -19.19 5.60 12.19
CA PRO A 85 -20.20 6.39 12.86
C PRO A 85 -19.48 7.52 13.60
N ARG A 86 -19.70 8.76 13.16
CA ARG A 86 -19.37 9.94 13.95
C ARG A 86 -20.26 10.03 15.18
#